data_AF-A0A8S4QIJ0-F1
#
_entry.id   AF-A0A8S4QIJ0-F1
#
_cell.length_a   1.000
_cell.length_b   1.000
_cell.length_c   1.000
_cell.angle_alpha   90.00
_cell.angle_beta   90.00
_cell.angle_gamma   90.00
#
_symmetry.space_group_name_H-M   'P 1'
#
loop_
_entity.id
_entity.type
_entity.pdbx_description
1 polymer ?
#
loop_
_entity_poly.entity_id
_entity_poly.type
_entity_poly.pdbx_seq_one_letter_code
_entity_poly.pdbx_strand_id
1 'polypeptide(L)' 'MDPGYFDIERKQNPRERANFISKICFWYTRPVFVKGRKGQLNISEMYRCTPGHRAAPRGDVMGEQWKKELGKQ' A
#
# COMPACT_ATOMS: atom_id res chain seq x y z
N MET A 1 12.11 13.35 -16.95
CA MET A 1 10.99 12.74 -16.20
C MET A 1 9.78 12.75 -17.09
N ASP A 2 9.19 11.59 -17.39
CA ASP A 2 7.99 11.50 -18.25
C ASP A 2 6.71 11.87 -17.47
N PRO A 3 5.86 12.76 -18.02
CA PRO A 3 4.68 13.31 -17.32
C PRO A 3 3.53 12.32 -17.10
N GLY A 4 3.56 11.13 -17.73
CA GLY A 4 2.53 10.09 -17.58
C GLY A 4 2.72 9.11 -16.41
N TYR A 5 3.64 9.39 -15.49
CA TYR A 5 4.09 8.42 -14.48
C TYR A 5 3.12 8.17 -13.31
N PHE A 6 2.25 9.13 -13.00
CA PHE A 6 1.39 9.10 -11.82
C PHE A 6 -0.02 8.56 -12.08
N ASP A 7 -0.47 8.56 -13.34
CA ASP A 7 -1.83 8.14 -13.75
C ASP A 7 -1.93 6.65 -14.16
N ILE A 8 -0.86 5.88 -13.97
CA ILE A 8 -0.91 4.44 -14.23
C ILE A 8 -1.75 3.79 -13.13
N GLU A 9 -2.85 3.15 -13.53
CA GLU A 9 -3.70 2.38 -12.62
C GLU A 9 -2.92 1.17 -12.05
N ARG A 10 -2.25 1.41 -10.91
CA ARG A 10 -1.48 0.37 -10.20
C ARG A 10 -2.39 -0.74 -9.69
N LYS A 11 -1.94 -1.99 -9.84
CA LYS A 11 -2.66 -3.17 -9.35
C LYS A 11 -2.88 -3.12 -7.84
N GLN A 12 -4.02 -3.65 -7.42
CA GLN A 12 -4.36 -3.77 -6.00
C GLN A 12 -3.41 -4.74 -5.28
N ASN A 13 -3.14 -4.48 -4.00
CA ASN A 13 -2.21 -5.29 -3.23
C ASN A 13 -2.74 -6.74 -3.06
N PRO A 14 -1.99 -7.77 -3.47
CA PRO A 14 -2.44 -9.16 -3.34
C PRO A 14 -2.65 -9.59 -1.88
N ARG A 15 -2.10 -8.84 -0.91
CA ARG A 15 -2.38 -9.03 0.53
C ARG A 15 -3.88 -8.93 0.85
N GLU A 16 -4.66 -8.14 0.13
CA GLU A 16 -6.09 -7.97 0.43
C GLU A 16 -6.90 -9.21 0.09
N ARG A 17 -6.56 -9.88 -1.01
CA ARG A 17 -7.23 -11.11 -1.47
C ARG A 17 -6.58 -12.38 -0.90
N ALA A 18 -5.48 -12.26 -0.16
CA ALA A 18 -4.77 -13.39 0.41
C ALA A 18 -5.51 -14.00 1.61
N ASN A 19 -5.59 -15.33 1.64
CA ASN A 19 -6.10 -16.10 2.78
C ASN A 19 -5.18 -15.93 4.00
N PHE A 20 -5.69 -16.22 5.19
CA PHE A 20 -4.97 -16.06 6.46
C PHE A 20 -3.58 -16.75 6.46
N ILE A 21 -3.51 -17.99 6.01
CA ILE A 21 -2.25 -18.74 5.90
C ILE A 21 -1.27 -18.03 4.96
N SER A 22 -1.75 -17.54 3.81
CA SER A 22 -0.91 -16.79 2.87
C SER A 22 -0.42 -15.46 3.45
N LYS A 23 -1.18 -14.82 4.34
CA LYS A 23 -0.78 -13.58 5.02
C LYS A 23 0.32 -13.85 6.05
N ILE A 24 0.19 -14.93 6.84
CA ILE A 24 1.19 -15.33 7.84
C ILE A 24 2.51 -15.72 7.17
N CYS A 25 2.44 -16.58 6.14
CA CYS A 25 3.63 -17.06 5.45
C CYS A 25 4.18 -16.06 4.41
N PHE A 26 3.60 -14.85 4.31
CA PHE A 26 3.93 -13.85 3.28
C PHE A 26 3.91 -14.38 1.84
N TRP A 27 3.17 -15.46 1.58
CA TRP A 27 3.22 -16.20 0.31
C TRP A 27 2.76 -15.35 -0.88
N TYR A 28 1.93 -14.33 -0.63
CA TYR A 28 1.46 -13.36 -1.62
C TYR A 28 2.58 -12.49 -2.22
N THR A 29 3.77 -12.46 -1.61
CA THR A 29 4.93 -11.69 -2.10
C THR A 29 5.75 -12.45 -3.14
N ARG A 30 5.64 -13.79 -3.21
CA ARG A 30 6.36 -14.65 -4.16
C ARG A 30 6.35 -14.15 -5.61
N PRO A 31 5.23 -13.70 -6.22
CA PRO A 31 5.25 -13.21 -7.60
C PRO A 31 6.15 -12.00 -7.82
N VAL A 32 6.32 -11.13 -6.82
CA VAL A 32 7.24 -9.97 -6.90
C VAL A 32 8.69 -10.45 -6.93
N PHE A 33 9.03 -11.39 -6.04
CA PHE A 33 10.38 -11.96 -5.99
C PHE A 33 10.75 -12.73 -7.27
N VAL A 34 9.80 -13.49 -7.84
CA VAL A 34 10.04 -14.18 -9.11
C VAL A 34 10.28 -13.20 -10.25
N LYS A 35 9.55 -12.08 -10.29
CA LYS A 35 9.79 -11.02 -11.29
C LYS A 35 11.15 -10.34 -11.09
N GLY A 36 11.47 -9.94 -9.87
CA GLY A 36 12.76 -9.35 -9.53
C GLY A 36 13.96 -10.26 -9.81
N ARG A 37 13.77 -11.58 -9.72
CA ARG A 37 14.80 -12.56 -10.13
C ARG A 37 15.03 -12.60 -11.64
N LYS A 38 14.00 -12.31 -12.45
CA LYS A 38 14.08 -12.34 -13.92
C LYS A 38 14.60 -11.03 -14.52
N GLY A 39 14.60 -9.93 -13.76
CA GLY A 39 15.06 -8.63 -14.23
C GLY A 39 14.72 -7.50 -13.27
N GLN A 40 15.02 -6.27 -13.66
CA GLN A 40 14.78 -5.08 -12.85
C GLN A 40 13.28 -4.76 -12.76
N LEU A 41 12.78 -4.61 -11.54
CA LEU A 41 11.40 -4.22 -11.28
C LEU A 41 11.16 -2.76 -11.70
N ASN A 42 10.11 -2.53 -12.49
CA ASN A 42 9.66 -1.18 -12.80
C ASN A 42 8.66 -0.71 -11.74
N ILE A 43 8.65 0.58 -11.46
CA ILE A 43 7.75 1.22 -10.48
C ILE A 43 6.28 1.13 -10.95
N SER A 44 6.03 1.02 -12.25
CA SER A 44 4.69 0.73 -12.78
C SER A 44 4.15 -0.64 -12.34
N GLU A 45 5.05 -1.59 -12.00
CA GLU A 45 4.67 -2.92 -11.51
C GLU A 45 4.47 -2.98 -9.99
N MET A 46 4.74 -1.89 -9.28
CA MET A 46 4.50 -1.82 -7.85
C MET A 46 2.99 -1.81 -7.55
N TYR A 47 2.60 -2.58 -6.54
CA TYR A 47 1.23 -2.60 -6.06
C TYR A 47 0.88 -1.31 -5.29
N ARG A 48 -0.42 -0.94 -5.29
CA ARG A 48 -0.91 0.14 -4.43
C ARG A 48 -0.75 -0.22 -2.94
N CYS A 49 -0.58 0.80 -2.11
CA CYS A 49 -0.70 0.65 -0.67
C CYS A 49 -2.11 0.16 -0.29
N THR A 50 -2.19 -0.73 0.69
CA THR A 50 -3.48 -1.14 1.26
C THR A 50 -4.21 0.08 1.84
N PRO A 51 -5.55 0.16 1.81
CA PRO A 51 -6.34 1.28 2.30
C PRO A 51 -5.94 1.74 3.70
N GLY A 52 -5.66 0.79 4.59
CA GLY A 52 -5.27 1.07 5.97
C GLY A 52 -3.92 1.77 6.14
N HIS A 53 -3.09 1.88 5.10
CA HIS A 53 -1.78 2.56 5.12
C HIS A 53 -1.78 3.85 4.28
N ARG A 54 -2.95 4.34 3.85
CA ARG A 54 -3.03 5.62 3.13
C ARG A 54 -2.87 6.78 4.11
N ALA A 55 -2.16 7.83 3.67
CA ALA A 55 -1.85 8.98 4.51
C ALA A 55 -3.11 9.79 4.87
N ALA A 56 -3.94 10.14 3.88
CA ALA A 56 -5.17 10.91 4.06
C ALA A 56 -6.05 10.41 5.22
N PRO A 57 -6.59 9.18 5.19
CA PRO A 57 -7.51 8.72 6.25
C PRO A 57 -6.85 8.64 7.64
N ARG A 58 -5.54 8.38 7.71
CA ARG A 58 -4.82 8.37 9.01
C ARG A 58 -4.58 9.79 9.53
N GLY A 59 -4.26 10.73 8.64
CA GLY A 59 -4.08 12.13 8.98
C GLY A 59 -5.38 12.74 9.49
N ASP A 60 -6.51 12.41 8.87
CA ASP A 60 -7.83 12.86 9.28
C ASP A 60 -8.16 12.37 10.70
N VAL A 61 -8.00 11.06 10.96
CA VAL A 61 -8.23 10.46 12.29
C VAL A 61 -7.31 11.08 13.34
N MET A 62 -6.04 11.29 13.01
CA MET A 62 -5.08 11.93 13.91
C MET A 62 -5.47 13.38 14.22
N GLY A 63 -5.91 14.13 13.20
CA GLY A 63 -6.38 15.51 13.37
C GLY A 63 -7.66 15.60 14.21
N GLU A 64 -8.59 14.66 14.05
CA GLU A 64 -9.78 14.56 14.90
C GLU A 64 -9.43 14.24 16.36
N GLN A 65 -8.51 13.28 16.58
CA GLN A 65 -8.03 12.94 17.91
C GLN A 65 -7.34 14.13 18.58
N TRP A 66 -6.51 14.87 17.83
CA TRP A 66 -5.85 16.07 18.33
C TRP A 66 -6.86 17.14 18.77
N LYS A 67 -7.91 17.40 17.97
CA LYS A 67 -8.98 18.35 18.34
C LYS A 67 -9.73 17.91 19.61
N LYS A 68 -9.96 16.61 19.80
CA LYS A 68 -10.59 16.07 21.01
C LYS A 68 -9.73 16.30 22.26
N GLU A 69 -8.42 16.15 22.15
CA GLU A 69 -7.50 16.41 23.27
C GLU A 69 -7.41 17.91 23.59
N LEU A 70 -7.37 18.78 22.59
CA LEU A 70 -7.41 20.24 22.81
C LEU A 70 -8.65 20.71 23.56
N GLY A 71 -9.81 20.06 23.36
CA GLY A 71 -11.04 20.39 24.08
C GLY A 71 -11.15 19.84 25.50
N LYS A 72 -10.16 19.03 25.95
CA LYS A 72 -10.09 18.50 27.33
C LYS A 72 -9.21 19.36 28.25
N GLN A 73 -8.43 20.29 27.69
CA GLN A 73 -7.67 21.30 28.42
C GLN A 73 -8.55 22.50 28.77
#